data_AF-A0A3N5EDR7-F1
#
_entry.id   AF-A0A3N5EDR7-F1
#
_cell.length_a   1.000
_cell.length_b   1.000
_cell.length_c   1.000
_cell.angle_alpha   90.00
_cell.angle_beta   90.00
_cell.angle_gamma   90.00
#
_symmetry.space_group_name_H-M   'P 1'
#
loop_
_entity.id
_entity.type
_entity.pdbx_description
1 polymer ?
#
loop_
_entity_poly.entity_id
_entity_poly.type
_entity_poly.pdbx_seq_one_letter_code
_entity_poly.pdbx_strand_id
1 'polypeptide(L)'
;MWIVRLALRRPYTFVVMSLLIALLGTGAALTTPTDIFPKVDIPVINVVWLYRGLPTPDMEKQITIFSEYTVSSAVSNVKNIESQTLSGISVIKIYFHPGADIAAALAEVSAVSQTILRRMPPGTNPPFILRYNASSVPILQLSITSKSRSESELYDWALYNLRQQLAVVQGTRLPLPYGGTPRQVTVDLDPRALQANGISPQEVNVAINAQNLTLPTGSAKIGEVDYTVSLNSSPEIAASLNDIPVKRVNGRMIFLRDVGQVHDGFQVQTNIVRRDGTRGVLATILKTGDASTLEIAGKVKGMLPALRAA
;
A
#
# COMPACT_ATOMS: atom_id res chain seq x y z
N MET A 1 -11.07 -52.24 39.29
CA MET A 1 -11.23 -50.77 39.35
C MET A 1 -10.20 -50.13 40.27
N TRP A 2 -8.94 -50.02 39.83
CA TRP A 2 -7.87 -49.45 40.66
C TRP A 2 -7.91 -47.91 40.69
N ILE A 3 -8.31 -47.26 39.58
CA ILE A 3 -8.51 -45.80 39.47
C ILE A 3 -9.53 -45.28 40.50
N VAL A 4 -10.68 -45.95 40.62
CA VAL A 4 -11.73 -45.58 41.59
C VAL A 4 -11.21 -45.75 43.02
N ARG A 5 -10.46 -46.84 43.27
CA ARG A 5 -9.90 -47.14 44.60
C ARG A 5 -8.79 -46.14 45.00
N LEU A 6 -8.01 -45.63 44.04
CA LEU A 6 -7.03 -44.57 44.24
C LEU A 6 -7.69 -43.22 44.53
N ALA A 7 -8.75 -42.89 43.79
CA ALA A 7 -9.53 -41.67 44.00
C ALA A 7 -10.18 -41.62 45.40
N LEU A 8 -10.75 -42.75 45.85
CA LEU A 8 -11.34 -42.87 47.18
C LEU A 8 -10.30 -42.89 48.32
N ARG A 9 -9.05 -43.29 48.05
CA ARG A 9 -7.96 -43.29 49.06
C ARG A 9 -7.35 -41.91 49.31
N ARG A 10 -7.46 -40.97 48.37
CA ARG A 10 -6.90 -39.60 48.49
C ARG A 10 -7.93 -38.53 48.11
N PRO A 11 -9.06 -38.41 48.85
CA PRO A 11 -10.16 -37.53 48.48
C PRO A 11 -9.74 -36.05 48.40
N TYR A 12 -8.92 -35.57 49.35
CA TYR A 12 -8.45 -34.18 49.37
C TYR A 12 -7.60 -33.81 48.15
N THR A 13 -6.78 -34.73 47.63
CA THR A 13 -5.96 -34.48 46.44
C THR A 13 -6.85 -34.22 45.22
N PHE A 14 -7.93 -34.97 45.05
CA PHE A 14 -8.87 -34.76 43.94
C PHE A 14 -9.67 -33.47 44.10
N VAL A 15 -10.11 -33.12 45.31
CA VAL A 15 -10.80 -31.85 45.57
C VAL A 15 -9.91 -30.65 45.23
N VAL A 16 -8.66 -30.66 45.69
CA VAL A 16 -7.69 -29.60 45.39
C VAL A 16 -7.39 -29.54 43.89
N MET A 17 -7.23 -30.68 43.23
CA MET A 17 -6.97 -30.76 41.79
C MET A 17 -8.16 -30.23 40.97
N SER A 18 -9.39 -30.56 41.37
CA SER A 18 -10.61 -30.03 40.74
C SER A 18 -10.74 -28.51 40.91
N LEU A 19 -10.45 -27.98 42.10
CA LEU A 19 -10.41 -26.54 42.34
C LEU A 19 -9.35 -25.84 41.49
N LEU A 20 -8.17 -26.44 41.38
CA LEU A 20 -7.07 -25.91 40.57
C LEU A 20 -7.42 -25.93 39.07
N ILE A 21 -8.04 -27.00 38.57
CA ILE A 21 -8.54 -27.09 37.19
C ILE A 21 -9.65 -26.05 36.95
N ALA A 22 -10.57 -25.87 37.89
CA ALA A 22 -11.63 -24.86 37.76
C ALA A 22 -11.03 -23.44 37.68
N LEU A 23 -10.07 -23.12 38.55
CA LEU A 23 -9.46 -21.78 38.61
C LEU A 23 -8.61 -21.50 37.36
N LEU A 24 -7.77 -22.45 36.93
CA LEU A 24 -6.98 -22.33 35.69
C LEU A 24 -7.89 -22.34 34.44
N GLY A 25 -8.93 -23.16 34.44
CA GLY A 25 -9.91 -23.26 33.35
C GLY A 25 -10.69 -21.97 33.16
N THR A 26 -11.17 -21.36 34.25
CA THR A 26 -11.82 -20.04 34.20
C THR A 26 -10.84 -18.96 33.74
N GLY A 27 -9.61 -18.95 34.24
CA GLY A 27 -8.57 -18.03 33.79
C GLY A 27 -8.32 -18.14 32.28
N ALA A 28 -8.09 -19.35 31.78
CA ALA A 28 -7.89 -19.62 30.37
C ALA A 28 -9.09 -19.23 29.51
N ALA A 29 -10.32 -19.53 29.97
CA ALA A 29 -11.55 -19.17 29.26
C ALA A 29 -11.72 -17.65 29.10
N LEU A 30 -11.31 -16.87 30.10
CA LEU A 30 -11.38 -15.40 30.06
C LEU A 30 -10.27 -14.78 29.20
N THR A 31 -9.10 -15.41 29.10
CA THR A 31 -7.95 -14.88 28.33
C THR A 31 -7.89 -15.37 26.88
N THR A 32 -8.66 -16.40 26.52
CA THR A 32 -8.59 -17.00 25.18
C THR A 32 -9.12 -16.01 24.12
N PRO A 33 -8.34 -15.67 23.09
CA PRO A 33 -8.80 -14.78 22.02
C PRO A 33 -10.01 -15.36 21.30
N THR A 34 -11.09 -14.58 21.23
CA THR A 34 -12.30 -14.95 20.48
C THR A 34 -12.26 -14.36 19.07
N ASP A 35 -12.60 -15.18 18.08
CA ASP A 35 -12.73 -14.75 16.69
C ASP A 35 -13.97 -15.37 16.02
N ILE A 36 -14.43 -14.74 14.94
CA ILE A 36 -15.63 -15.15 14.18
C ILE A 36 -15.30 -16.31 13.23
N PHE A 37 -14.08 -16.34 12.70
CA PHE A 37 -13.62 -17.37 11.76
C PHE A 37 -12.48 -18.20 12.35
N PRO A 38 -12.40 -19.50 12.01
CA PRO A 38 -11.21 -20.28 12.29
C PRO A 38 -10.02 -19.72 11.49
N LYS A 39 -8.81 -19.91 12.01
CA LYS A 39 -7.58 -19.57 11.27
C LYS A 39 -7.44 -20.53 10.10
N VAL A 40 -7.59 -20.00 8.88
CA VAL A 40 -7.37 -20.75 7.64
C VAL A 40 -6.09 -20.26 7.00
N ASP A 41 -4.98 -20.92 7.32
CA ASP A 41 -3.68 -20.65 6.70
C ASP A 41 -3.61 -21.36 5.34
N ILE A 42 -4.14 -20.73 4.30
CA ILE A 42 -3.93 -21.18 2.92
C ILE A 42 -2.54 -20.69 2.49
N PRO A 43 -1.59 -21.59 2.16
CA PRO A 43 -0.22 -21.23 1.83
C PRO A 43 -0.14 -20.60 0.43
N VAL A 44 -0.54 -19.33 0.32
CA VAL A 44 -0.59 -18.58 -0.95
C VAL A 44 0.12 -17.25 -0.81
N ILE A 45 0.92 -16.90 -1.81
CA ILE A 45 1.56 -15.60 -1.95
C ILE A 45 1.02 -14.92 -3.21
N ASN A 46 0.55 -13.69 -3.06
CA ASN A 46 0.11 -12.86 -4.18
C ASN A 46 1.24 -11.89 -4.55
N VAL A 47 1.64 -11.89 -5.81
CA VAL A 47 2.58 -10.95 -6.40
C VAL A 47 1.79 -10.05 -7.34
N VAL A 48 1.73 -8.76 -7.03
CA VAL A 48 0.99 -7.77 -7.82
C VAL A 48 1.95 -6.84 -8.52
N TRP A 49 2.06 -6.99 -9.82
CA TRP A 49 2.82 -6.10 -10.70
C TRP A 49 1.94 -4.96 -11.17
N LEU A 50 2.48 -3.75 -11.15
CA LEU A 50 1.82 -2.54 -11.60
C LEU A 50 2.69 -1.83 -12.62
N TYR A 51 2.16 -1.69 -13.84
CA TYR A 51 2.82 -0.95 -14.91
C TYR A 51 1.75 -0.24 -15.74
N ARG A 52 1.30 0.91 -15.22
CA ARG A 52 0.12 1.63 -15.72
C ARG A 52 0.29 2.04 -17.19
N GLY A 53 -0.76 1.86 -17.98
CA GLY A 53 -0.79 2.25 -19.40
C GLY A 53 -0.34 1.17 -20.38
N LEU A 54 0.11 0.00 -19.91
CA LEU A 54 0.46 -1.13 -20.78
C LEU A 54 -0.77 -1.98 -21.10
N PRO A 55 -1.07 -2.24 -22.40
CA PRO A 55 -2.18 -3.10 -22.81
C PRO A 55 -2.05 -4.52 -22.24
N THR A 56 -3.19 -5.18 -21.99
CA THR A 56 -3.23 -6.53 -21.40
C THR A 56 -2.32 -7.54 -22.10
N PRO A 57 -2.30 -7.67 -23.46
CA PRO A 57 -1.45 -8.66 -24.11
C PRO A 57 0.05 -8.40 -23.94
N ASP A 58 0.45 -7.14 -23.84
CA ASP A 58 1.86 -6.79 -23.63
C ASP A 58 2.27 -6.95 -22.16
N MET A 59 1.36 -6.61 -21.23
CA MET A 59 1.53 -6.86 -19.80
C MET A 59 1.68 -8.37 -19.50
N GLU A 60 0.91 -9.19 -20.19
CA GLU A 60 1.00 -10.65 -20.11
C GLU A 60 2.37 -11.14 -20.58
N LYS A 61 2.78 -10.77 -21.81
CA LYS A 61 4.02 -11.25 -22.44
C LYS A 61 5.29 -10.74 -21.76
N GLN A 62 5.32 -9.46 -21.38
CA GLN A 62 6.55 -8.82 -20.91
C GLN A 62 6.76 -8.94 -19.40
N ILE A 63 5.68 -9.02 -18.61
CA ILE A 63 5.77 -9.01 -17.15
C ILE A 63 5.21 -10.31 -16.56
N THR A 64 3.97 -10.68 -16.89
CA THR A 64 3.28 -11.80 -16.22
C THR A 64 3.97 -13.13 -16.45
N ILE A 65 4.06 -13.57 -17.72
CA ILE A 65 4.64 -14.86 -18.09
C ILE A 65 6.10 -14.96 -17.61
N PHE A 66 6.86 -13.87 -17.75
CA PHE A 66 8.25 -13.85 -17.33
C PHE A 66 8.41 -13.96 -15.80
N SER A 67 7.55 -13.28 -15.04
CA SER A 67 7.50 -13.41 -13.58
C SER A 67 7.10 -14.81 -13.15
N GLU A 68 6.07 -15.41 -13.77
CA GLU A 68 5.64 -16.78 -13.46
C GLU A 68 6.75 -17.80 -13.72
N TYR A 69 7.40 -17.71 -14.88
CA TYR A 69 8.51 -18.58 -15.24
C TYR A 69 9.66 -18.47 -14.23
N THR A 70 10.04 -17.25 -13.85
CA THR A 70 11.16 -17.08 -12.92
C THR A 70 10.80 -17.54 -11.50
N VAL A 71 9.58 -17.24 -11.04
CA VAL A 71 9.10 -17.73 -9.74
C VAL A 71 9.06 -19.26 -9.72
N SER A 72 8.56 -19.89 -10.79
CA SER A 72 8.45 -21.36 -10.86
C SER A 72 9.80 -22.08 -10.81
N SER A 73 10.88 -21.44 -11.26
CA SER A 73 12.21 -22.04 -11.35
C SER A 73 13.10 -21.72 -10.14
N ALA A 74 12.92 -20.56 -9.51
CA ALA A 74 13.79 -20.10 -8.43
C ALA A 74 13.18 -20.26 -7.03
N VAL A 75 11.87 -20.47 -6.91
CA VAL A 75 11.18 -20.59 -5.61
C VAL A 75 10.82 -22.04 -5.32
N SER A 76 11.15 -22.48 -4.11
CA SER A 76 10.94 -23.87 -3.69
C SER A 76 9.49 -24.15 -3.29
N ASN A 77 9.06 -25.41 -3.43
CA ASN A 77 7.76 -25.91 -2.96
C ASN A 77 6.51 -25.27 -3.59
N VAL A 78 6.65 -24.67 -4.77
CA VAL A 78 5.51 -24.17 -5.55
C VAL A 78 4.68 -25.36 -6.05
N LYS A 79 3.38 -25.36 -5.73
CA LYS A 79 2.40 -26.37 -6.15
C LYS A 79 1.69 -25.95 -7.44
N ASN A 80 1.23 -24.71 -7.50
CA ASN A 80 0.50 -24.17 -8.64
C ASN A 80 0.70 -22.66 -8.72
N ILE A 81 0.64 -22.09 -9.92
CA ILE A 81 0.66 -20.65 -10.16
C ILE A 81 -0.58 -20.30 -10.99
N GLU A 82 -1.35 -19.32 -10.52
CA GLU A 82 -2.49 -18.77 -11.26
C GLU A 82 -2.28 -17.26 -11.44
N SER A 83 -2.34 -16.77 -12.67
CA SER A 83 -2.29 -15.32 -12.92
C SER A 83 -3.59 -14.78 -13.48
N GLN A 84 -3.82 -13.51 -13.19
CA GLN A 84 -4.84 -12.70 -13.81
C GLN A 84 -4.23 -11.38 -14.26
N THR A 85 -4.22 -11.16 -15.56
CA THR A 85 -3.66 -9.95 -16.19
C THR A 85 -4.79 -9.03 -16.62
N LEU A 86 -4.67 -7.77 -16.24
CA LEU A 86 -5.53 -6.66 -16.62
C LEU A 86 -4.66 -5.54 -17.22
N SER A 87 -5.29 -4.53 -17.81
CA SER A 87 -4.56 -3.37 -18.34
C SER A 87 -3.73 -2.69 -17.23
N GLY A 88 -2.41 -2.72 -17.40
CA GLY A 88 -1.42 -2.20 -16.47
C GLY A 88 -1.33 -2.84 -15.09
N ILE A 89 -1.99 -3.97 -14.84
CA ILE A 89 -1.97 -4.69 -13.57
C ILE A 89 -1.88 -6.20 -13.83
N SER A 90 -0.98 -6.89 -13.14
CA SER A 90 -0.93 -8.36 -13.15
C SER A 90 -0.92 -8.90 -11.73
N VAL A 91 -1.81 -9.83 -11.45
CA VAL A 91 -1.94 -10.48 -10.14
C VAL A 91 -1.58 -11.95 -10.29
N ILE A 92 -0.46 -12.35 -9.71
CA ILE A 92 0.04 -13.72 -9.75
C ILE A 92 -0.13 -14.34 -8.36
N LYS A 93 -0.92 -15.41 -8.26
CA LYS A 93 -1.16 -16.19 -7.05
C LYS A 93 -0.31 -17.45 -7.09
N ILE A 94 0.59 -17.60 -6.12
CA ILE A 94 1.51 -18.71 -6.01
C ILE A 94 1.02 -19.58 -4.86
N TYR A 95 0.57 -20.79 -5.17
CA TYR A 95 0.14 -21.80 -4.20
C TYR A 95 1.32 -22.70 -3.87
N PHE A 96 1.53 -22.96 -2.58
CA PHE A 96 2.60 -23.84 -2.10
C PHE A 96 2.06 -25.19 -1.63
N HIS A 97 2.94 -26.18 -1.58
CA HIS A 97 2.62 -27.48 -0.98
C HIS A 97 2.35 -27.35 0.54
N PRO A 98 1.48 -28.20 1.11
CA PRO A 98 1.29 -28.24 2.56
C PRO A 98 2.62 -28.48 3.30
N GLY A 99 2.88 -27.71 4.36
CA GLY A 99 4.12 -27.81 5.15
C GLY A 99 5.29 -26.95 4.63
N ALA A 100 5.13 -26.25 3.52
CA ALA A 100 6.14 -25.30 3.04
C ALA A 100 6.30 -24.11 4.01
N ASP A 101 7.54 -23.65 4.19
CA ASP A 101 7.82 -22.41 4.92
C ASP A 101 7.48 -21.20 4.05
N ILE A 102 6.32 -20.59 4.34
CA ILE A 102 5.82 -19.42 3.62
C ILE A 102 6.67 -18.17 3.88
N ALA A 103 7.36 -18.07 5.02
CA ALA A 103 8.26 -16.94 5.27
C ALA A 103 9.51 -17.05 4.40
N ALA A 104 10.09 -18.25 4.28
CA ALA A 104 11.19 -18.51 3.36
C ALA A 104 10.77 -18.28 1.90
N ALA A 105 9.63 -18.83 1.49
CA ALA A 105 9.10 -18.63 0.14
C ALA A 105 8.82 -17.15 -0.17
N LEU A 106 8.33 -16.37 0.79
CA LEU A 106 8.14 -14.92 0.64
C LEU A 106 9.47 -14.20 0.38
N ALA A 107 10.53 -14.59 1.10
CA ALA A 107 11.87 -14.03 0.90
C ALA A 107 12.43 -14.41 -0.48
N GLU A 108 12.27 -15.66 -0.91
CA GLU A 108 12.67 -16.13 -2.24
C GLU A 108 11.93 -15.38 -3.35
N VAL A 109 10.59 -15.29 -3.28
CA VAL A 109 9.77 -14.55 -4.25
C VAL A 109 10.18 -13.08 -4.29
N SER A 110 10.47 -12.47 -3.13
CA SER A 110 10.95 -11.09 -3.05
C SER A 110 12.31 -10.91 -3.72
N ALA A 111 13.28 -11.76 -3.39
CA ALA A 111 14.62 -11.71 -3.98
C ALA A 111 14.57 -11.89 -5.51
N VAL A 112 13.81 -12.88 -6.00
CA VAL A 112 13.63 -13.14 -7.43
C VAL A 112 12.93 -11.98 -8.13
N SER A 113 11.89 -11.43 -7.51
CA SER A 113 11.17 -10.28 -8.08
C SER A 113 12.08 -9.06 -8.26
N GLN A 114 13.06 -8.85 -7.37
CA GLN A 114 14.03 -7.77 -7.50
C GLN A 114 15.03 -8.01 -8.64
N THR A 115 15.50 -9.26 -8.83
CA THR A 115 16.50 -9.56 -9.86
C THR A 115 15.91 -9.47 -11.26
N ILE A 116 14.64 -9.84 -11.45
CA ILE A 116 13.99 -9.83 -12.76
C ILE A 116 13.63 -8.44 -13.27
N LEU A 117 13.59 -7.42 -12.40
CA LEU A 117 13.33 -6.03 -12.78
C LEU A 117 14.26 -5.53 -13.90
N ARG A 118 15.53 -5.99 -13.91
CA ARG A 118 16.51 -5.57 -14.93
C ARG A 118 16.14 -5.99 -16.35
N ARG A 119 15.31 -7.02 -16.51
CA ARG A 119 14.83 -7.52 -17.81
C ARG A 119 13.42 -7.03 -18.15
N MET A 120 12.72 -6.44 -17.19
CA MET A 120 11.40 -5.85 -17.40
C MET A 120 11.49 -4.49 -18.10
N PRO A 121 10.39 -3.97 -18.66
CA PRO A 121 10.37 -2.67 -19.29
C PRO A 121 10.88 -1.55 -18.38
N PRO A 122 11.59 -0.53 -18.92
CA PRO A 122 12.05 0.61 -18.15
C PRO A 122 10.91 1.29 -17.38
N GLY A 123 11.15 1.65 -16.11
CA GLY A 123 10.12 2.24 -15.25
C GLY A 123 9.21 1.23 -14.55
N THR A 124 9.46 -0.08 -14.71
CA THR A 124 8.79 -1.10 -13.89
C THR A 124 9.25 -0.99 -12.44
N ASN A 125 8.29 -0.84 -11.52
CA ASN A 125 8.56 -0.84 -10.08
C ASN A 125 8.51 -2.28 -9.52
N PRO A 126 9.21 -2.55 -8.40
CA PRO A 126 9.03 -3.80 -7.68
C PRO A 126 7.55 -4.11 -7.39
N PRO A 127 7.15 -5.39 -7.40
CA PRO A 127 5.76 -5.76 -7.19
C PRO A 127 5.39 -5.65 -5.72
N PHE A 128 4.09 -5.53 -5.45
CA PHE A 128 3.58 -5.76 -4.12
C PHE A 128 3.49 -7.26 -3.86
N ILE A 129 4.27 -7.75 -2.91
CA ILE A 129 4.27 -9.16 -2.53
C ILE A 129 3.55 -9.28 -1.20
N LEU A 130 2.42 -9.97 -1.23
CA LEU A 130 1.48 -10.06 -0.13
C LEU A 130 1.25 -11.53 0.20
N ARG A 131 1.50 -11.92 1.44
CA ARG A 131 1.01 -13.21 1.94
C ARG A 131 -0.51 -13.16 1.96
N TYR A 132 -1.16 -14.06 1.23
CA TYR A 132 -2.59 -14.21 1.32
C TYR A 132 -2.93 -14.81 2.69
N ASN A 133 -3.94 -14.24 3.32
CA ASN A 133 -4.48 -14.77 4.56
C ASN A 133 -6.00 -14.72 4.40
N ALA A 134 -6.66 -15.87 4.42
CA ALA A 134 -8.12 -15.94 4.32
C ALA A 134 -8.81 -15.27 5.53
N SER A 135 -8.09 -15.08 6.64
CA SER A 135 -8.52 -14.32 7.82
C SER A 135 -8.24 -12.82 7.71
N SER A 136 -7.61 -12.30 6.64
CA SER A 136 -7.52 -10.85 6.36
C SER A 136 -8.84 -10.30 5.83
N VAL A 137 -9.89 -10.50 6.61
CA VAL A 137 -11.23 -9.99 6.35
C VAL A 137 -11.28 -8.51 6.75
N PRO A 138 -11.98 -7.65 5.98
CA PRO A 138 -12.36 -6.32 6.44
C PRO A 138 -13.14 -6.41 7.76
N ILE A 139 -12.55 -5.94 8.85
CA ILE A 139 -13.23 -5.94 10.17
C ILE A 139 -14.07 -4.67 10.32
N LEU A 140 -13.51 -3.53 9.90
CA LEU A 140 -14.14 -2.23 10.01
C LEU A 140 -13.95 -1.44 8.72
N GLN A 141 -14.97 -0.68 8.36
CA GLN A 141 -14.93 0.28 7.28
C GLN A 141 -15.36 1.64 7.83
N LEU A 142 -14.47 2.62 7.74
CA LEU A 142 -14.70 3.97 8.18
C LEU A 142 -15.00 4.82 6.96
N SER A 143 -16.24 5.33 6.87
CA SER A 143 -16.60 6.30 5.86
C SER A 143 -16.36 7.71 6.39
N ILE A 144 -15.46 8.44 5.71
CA ILE A 144 -15.08 9.81 6.00
C ILE A 144 -15.77 10.72 4.98
N THR A 145 -16.59 11.64 5.47
CA THR A 145 -17.29 12.64 4.66
C THR A 145 -17.15 14.01 5.32
N SER A 146 -17.19 15.07 4.52
CA SER A 146 -17.24 16.44 5.01
C SER A 146 -18.11 17.28 4.08
N LYS A 147 -18.75 18.32 4.66
CA LYS A 147 -19.46 19.34 3.90
C LYS A 147 -18.59 20.56 3.58
N SER A 148 -17.46 20.72 4.26
CA SER A 148 -16.57 21.89 4.16
C SER A 148 -15.23 21.58 3.48
N ARG A 149 -14.78 20.32 3.47
CA ARG A 149 -13.52 19.90 2.85
C ARG A 149 -13.78 19.19 1.52
N SER A 150 -12.88 19.40 0.57
CA SER A 150 -12.87 18.74 -0.74
C SER A 150 -12.55 17.25 -0.64
N GLU A 151 -12.90 16.48 -1.68
CA GLU A 151 -12.56 15.04 -1.78
C GLU A 151 -11.04 14.79 -1.70
N SER A 152 -10.22 15.73 -2.15
CA SER A 152 -8.76 15.64 -2.11
C SER A 152 -8.24 15.81 -0.69
N GLU A 153 -8.71 16.83 0.02
CA GLU A 153 -8.34 17.05 1.43
C GLU A 153 -8.79 15.89 2.32
N LEU A 154 -9.96 15.30 2.02
CA LEU A 154 -10.44 14.12 2.75
C LEU A 154 -9.57 12.90 2.47
N TYR A 155 -9.10 12.73 1.24
CA TYR A 155 -8.19 11.65 0.88
C TYR A 155 -6.85 11.80 1.60
N ASP A 156 -6.26 13.00 1.56
CA ASP A 156 -4.99 13.29 2.22
C ASP A 156 -5.08 13.13 3.73
N TRP A 157 -6.17 13.62 4.35
CA TRP A 157 -6.40 13.42 5.77
C TRP A 157 -6.55 11.94 6.14
N ALA A 158 -7.27 11.16 5.31
CA ALA A 158 -7.40 9.72 5.53
C ALA A 158 -6.06 8.99 5.38
N LEU A 159 -5.22 9.43 4.43
CA LEU A 159 -3.95 8.81 4.11
C LEU A 159 -2.86 9.15 5.14
N TYR A 160 -2.73 10.41 5.54
CA TYR A 160 -1.63 10.88 6.38
C TYR A 160 -2.00 10.96 7.86
N ASN A 161 -3.21 11.38 8.20
CA ASN A 161 -3.62 11.52 9.61
C ASN A 161 -4.25 10.23 10.14
N LEU A 162 -5.36 9.80 9.52
CA LEU A 162 -6.13 8.65 10.02
C LEU A 162 -5.32 7.36 10.01
N ARG A 163 -4.66 7.07 8.88
CA ARG A 163 -3.87 5.84 8.73
C ARG A 163 -2.68 5.81 9.69
N GLN A 164 -1.97 6.92 9.88
CA GLN A 164 -0.83 6.98 10.80
C GLN A 164 -1.28 6.74 12.25
N GLN A 165 -2.38 7.37 12.66
CA GLN A 165 -2.93 7.18 14.00
C GLN A 165 -3.47 5.76 14.21
N LEU A 166 -4.07 5.13 13.21
CA LEU A 166 -4.58 3.76 13.35
C LEU A 166 -3.49 2.68 13.18
N ALA A 167 -2.33 3.00 12.59
CA ALA A 167 -1.24 2.05 12.37
C ALA A 167 -0.64 1.48 13.67
N VAL A 168 -0.79 2.19 14.80
CA VAL A 168 -0.31 1.70 16.11
C VAL A 168 -1.20 0.59 16.69
N VAL A 169 -2.40 0.36 16.14
CA VAL A 169 -3.28 -0.72 16.59
C VAL A 169 -2.72 -2.05 16.13
N GLN A 170 -2.15 -2.80 17.08
CA GLN A 170 -1.58 -4.12 16.82
C GLN A 170 -2.59 -5.05 16.15
N GLY A 171 -2.12 -5.80 15.15
CA GLY A 171 -2.94 -6.77 14.44
C GLY A 171 -3.85 -6.16 13.37
N THR A 172 -3.62 -4.90 12.99
CA THR A 172 -4.32 -4.24 11.89
C THR A 172 -3.43 -3.99 10.69
N ARG A 173 -4.04 -4.02 9.50
CA ARG A 173 -3.46 -3.53 8.26
C ARG A 173 -4.42 -2.55 7.61
N LEU A 174 -3.91 -1.39 7.26
CA LEU A 174 -4.65 -0.30 6.65
C LEU A 174 -4.21 -0.20 5.19
N PRO A 175 -4.99 -0.72 4.21
CA PRO A 175 -4.77 -0.43 2.80
C PRO A 175 -4.88 1.08 2.49
N LEU A 176 -4.60 1.45 1.23
CA LEU A 176 -4.86 2.82 0.77
C LEU A 176 -6.37 3.11 0.84
N PRO A 177 -6.78 4.35 1.14
CA PRO A 177 -8.19 4.72 1.15
C PRO A 177 -8.83 4.54 -0.24
N TYR A 178 -10.12 4.16 -0.27
CA TYR A 178 -10.92 4.09 -1.48
C TYR A 178 -11.74 5.37 -1.67
N GLY A 179 -12.03 5.75 -2.91
CA GLY A 179 -12.68 7.01 -3.22
C GLY A 179 -11.76 8.21 -2.97
N GLY A 180 -12.36 9.39 -2.82
CA GLY A 180 -11.62 10.65 -2.81
C GLY A 180 -10.90 10.94 -4.13
N THR A 181 -10.16 12.03 -4.15
CA THR A 181 -9.42 12.51 -5.32
C THR A 181 -7.96 12.70 -4.94
N PRO A 182 -7.09 11.68 -5.07
CA PRO A 182 -5.67 11.82 -4.76
C PRO A 182 -5.09 13.02 -5.52
N ARG A 183 -4.56 13.99 -4.79
CA ARG A 183 -4.04 15.22 -5.37
C ARG A 183 -2.92 14.88 -6.36
N GLN A 184 -2.99 15.45 -7.56
CA GLN A 184 -2.00 15.24 -8.60
C GLN A 184 -1.83 16.53 -9.39
N VAL A 185 -0.59 17.01 -9.45
CA VAL A 185 -0.23 18.10 -10.35
C VAL A 185 -0.19 17.54 -11.78
N THR A 186 -1.05 18.08 -12.64
CA THR A 186 -1.21 17.61 -14.02
C THR A 186 -0.68 18.66 -14.98
N VAL A 187 0.05 18.20 -16.00
CA VAL A 187 0.56 19.04 -17.08
C VAL A 187 -0.21 18.69 -18.35
N ASP A 188 -1.17 19.55 -18.70
CA ASP A 188 -1.96 19.39 -19.92
C ASP A 188 -1.24 20.07 -21.08
N LEU A 189 -0.78 19.28 -22.04
CA LEU A 189 -0.06 19.78 -23.21
C LEU A 189 -1.03 20.15 -24.32
N ASP A 190 -0.80 21.28 -25.00
CA ASP A 190 -1.54 21.68 -26.20
C ASP A 190 -0.79 21.18 -27.46
N PRO A 191 -1.33 20.20 -28.20
CA PRO A 191 -0.69 19.66 -29.41
C PRO A 191 -0.42 20.72 -30.49
N ARG A 192 -1.29 21.74 -30.62
CA ARG A 192 -1.12 22.80 -31.62
C ARG A 192 0.02 23.73 -31.22
N ALA A 193 0.09 24.11 -29.95
CA ALA A 193 1.16 24.94 -29.43
C ALA A 193 2.52 24.23 -29.48
N LEU A 194 2.56 22.94 -29.16
CA LEU A 194 3.75 22.10 -29.33
C LEU A 194 4.24 22.09 -30.79
N GLN A 195 3.33 21.86 -31.74
CA GLN A 195 3.67 21.86 -33.17
C GLN A 195 4.16 23.24 -33.65
N ALA A 196 3.49 24.32 -33.26
CA ALA A 196 3.87 25.68 -33.64
C ALA A 196 5.25 26.08 -33.11
N ASN A 197 5.64 25.58 -31.93
CA ASN A 197 6.93 25.85 -31.32
C ASN A 197 8.01 24.80 -31.68
N GLY A 198 7.69 23.76 -32.45
CA GLY A 198 8.64 22.70 -32.82
C GLY A 198 9.18 21.92 -31.61
N ILE A 199 8.31 21.69 -30.61
CA ILE A 199 8.63 20.97 -29.38
C ILE A 199 7.84 19.66 -29.33
N SER A 200 8.53 18.57 -29.02
CA SER A 200 7.91 17.27 -28.80
C SER A 200 7.46 17.11 -27.34
N PRO A 201 6.40 16.32 -27.07
CA PRO A 201 6.00 15.99 -25.69
C PRO A 201 7.13 15.37 -24.87
N GLN A 202 8.02 14.62 -25.52
CA GLN A 202 9.17 13.99 -24.87
C GLN A 202 10.16 15.05 -24.35
N GLU A 203 10.42 16.11 -25.12
CA GLU A 203 11.27 17.22 -24.67
C GLU A 203 10.67 17.94 -23.46
N VAL A 204 9.34 18.08 -23.40
CA VAL A 204 8.66 18.64 -22.22
C VAL A 204 8.89 17.74 -20.99
N ASN A 205 8.70 16.43 -21.13
CA ASN A 205 8.96 15.47 -20.05
C ASN A 205 10.41 15.54 -19.57
N VAL A 206 11.38 15.63 -20.49
CA VAL A 206 12.81 15.76 -20.13
C VAL A 206 13.05 17.07 -19.38
N ALA A 207 12.48 18.19 -19.83
CA ALA A 207 12.65 19.49 -19.18
C ALA A 207 12.07 19.52 -17.76
N ILE A 208 10.88 18.96 -17.56
CA ILE A 208 10.26 18.85 -16.23
C ILE A 208 11.11 17.98 -15.30
N ASN A 209 11.57 16.82 -15.76
CA ASN A 209 12.39 15.92 -14.94
C ASN A 209 13.75 16.54 -14.58
N ALA A 210 14.34 17.34 -15.46
CA ALA A 210 15.60 18.02 -15.20
C ALA A 210 15.48 19.16 -14.17
N GLN A 211 14.27 19.70 -13.96
CA GLN A 211 14.02 20.86 -13.10
C GLN A 211 13.26 20.52 -11.83
N ASN A 212 12.93 19.26 -11.60
CA ASN A 212 12.33 18.79 -10.36
C ASN A 212 13.29 17.84 -9.63
N LEU A 213 14.52 18.29 -9.43
CA LEU A 213 15.58 17.50 -8.79
C LEU A 213 15.73 17.94 -7.33
N THR A 214 15.61 17.01 -6.38
CA THR A 214 16.06 17.22 -5.00
C THR A 214 17.48 16.67 -4.88
N LEU A 215 18.48 17.53 -5.04
CA LEU A 215 19.89 17.13 -5.01
C LEU A 215 20.50 17.37 -3.62
N PRO A 216 21.33 16.45 -3.09
CA PRO A 216 22.12 16.73 -1.90
C PRO A 216 23.19 17.78 -2.23
N THR A 217 23.08 18.93 -1.58
CA THR A 217 23.88 20.13 -1.88
C THR A 217 25.10 20.30 -0.97
N GLY A 218 25.25 19.41 0.02
CA GLY A 218 26.38 19.39 0.92
C GLY A 218 26.41 20.58 1.88
N SER A 219 27.61 20.87 2.40
CA SER A 219 27.85 22.01 3.28
C SER A 219 29.06 22.81 2.81
N ALA A 220 29.08 24.09 3.18
CA ALA A 220 30.15 25.02 2.89
C ALA A 220 30.66 25.60 4.21
N LYS A 221 31.92 25.31 4.54
CA LYS A 221 32.58 25.87 5.72
C LYS A 221 33.14 27.26 5.41
N ILE A 222 32.66 28.28 6.13
CA ILE A 222 33.13 29.66 6.01
C ILE A 222 33.66 30.10 7.38
N GLY A 223 34.98 30.22 7.49
CA GLY A 223 35.66 30.44 8.77
C GLY A 223 35.49 29.23 9.70
N GLU A 224 34.95 29.46 10.90
CA GLU A 224 34.68 28.41 11.89
C GLU A 224 33.26 27.80 11.76
N VAL A 225 32.38 28.38 10.93
CA VAL A 225 30.99 27.95 10.80
C VAL A 225 30.80 27.09 9.56
N ASP A 226 30.11 25.96 9.72
CA ASP A 226 29.71 25.09 8.62
C ASP A 226 28.24 25.35 8.24
N TYR A 227 28.01 25.81 7.01
CA TYR A 227 26.69 26.13 6.50
C TYR A 227 26.18 24.97 5.65
N THR A 228 25.04 24.39 6.01
CA THR A 228 24.34 23.49 5.09
C THR A 228 23.80 24.29 3.92
N VAL A 229 24.26 23.97 2.71
CA VAL A 229 23.76 24.58 1.49
C VAL A 229 22.47 23.85 1.13
N SER A 230 21.44 24.56 0.71
CA SER A 230 20.21 23.98 0.15
C SER A 230 19.86 24.71 -1.14
N LEU A 231 19.44 23.96 -2.16
CA LEU A 231 18.94 24.53 -3.41
C LEU A 231 17.41 24.48 -3.40
N ASN A 232 16.79 25.60 -3.77
CA ASN A 232 15.34 25.66 -4.00
C ASN A 232 15.02 25.18 -5.43
N SER A 233 15.27 23.89 -5.69
CA SER A 233 15.20 23.29 -7.03
C SER A 233 13.91 22.54 -7.32
N SER A 234 12.91 22.59 -6.42
CA SER A 234 11.58 22.02 -6.65
C SER A 234 10.53 23.10 -6.32
N PRO A 235 9.71 23.52 -7.30
CA PRO A 235 8.72 24.56 -7.05
C PRO A 235 7.67 24.11 -6.02
N GLU A 236 7.52 24.87 -4.93
CA GLU A 236 6.54 24.58 -3.88
C GLU A 236 5.08 24.78 -4.36
N ILE A 237 4.89 25.66 -5.34
CA ILE A 237 3.58 26.03 -5.88
C ILE A 237 3.44 25.42 -7.27
N ALA A 238 2.37 24.63 -7.48
CA ALA A 238 2.09 23.99 -8.77
C ALA A 238 2.06 25.01 -9.93
N ALA A 239 1.58 26.23 -9.68
CA ALA A 239 1.55 27.30 -10.67
C ALA A 239 2.95 27.69 -11.18
N SER A 240 3.98 27.64 -10.34
CA SER A 240 5.37 27.98 -10.71
C SER A 240 5.99 26.98 -11.67
N LEU A 241 5.43 25.78 -11.81
CA LEU A 241 5.87 24.81 -12.82
C LEU A 241 5.57 25.32 -14.25
N ASN A 242 4.61 26.24 -14.43
CA ASN A 242 4.35 26.87 -15.72
C ASN A 242 5.53 27.71 -16.23
N ASP A 243 6.41 28.16 -15.32
CA ASP A 243 7.60 28.97 -15.61
C ASP A 243 8.83 28.13 -15.95
N ILE A 244 8.71 26.80 -16.04
CA ILE A 244 9.81 25.89 -16.39
C ILE A 244 10.26 26.16 -17.84
N PRO A 245 11.54 26.51 -18.08
CA PRO A 245 12.09 26.59 -19.43
C PRO A 245 12.14 25.20 -20.08
N VAL A 246 11.53 25.02 -21.26
CA VAL A 246 11.50 23.75 -21.99
C VAL A 246 12.60 23.67 -23.03
N LYS A 247 12.60 24.59 -24.00
CA LYS A 247 13.56 24.59 -25.12
C LYS A 247 13.76 25.99 -25.68
N ARG A 248 14.99 26.30 -26.09
CA ARG A 248 15.26 27.52 -26.85
C ARG A 248 15.05 27.25 -28.34
N VAL A 249 14.16 28.02 -28.97
CA VAL A 249 13.83 27.92 -30.41
C VAL A 249 13.99 29.30 -31.02
N ASN A 250 14.84 29.42 -32.06
CA ASN A 250 15.11 30.69 -32.75
C ASN A 250 15.50 31.85 -31.82
N GLY A 251 16.30 31.58 -30.78
CA GLY A 251 16.75 32.57 -29.81
C GLY A 251 15.72 32.93 -28.72
N ARG A 252 14.46 32.52 -28.85
CA ARG A 252 13.42 32.67 -27.83
C ARG A 252 13.41 31.45 -26.91
N MET A 253 13.36 31.70 -25.60
CA MET A 253 13.12 30.64 -24.62
C MET A 253 11.62 30.32 -24.59
N ILE A 254 11.27 29.05 -24.81
CA ILE A 254 9.89 28.57 -24.71
C ILE A 254 9.70 27.97 -23.32
N PHE A 255 8.66 28.41 -22.62
CA PHE A 255 8.30 27.96 -21.27
C PHE A 255 7.17 26.94 -21.33
N LEU A 256 6.94 26.23 -20.22
CA LEU A 256 5.85 25.25 -20.16
C LEU A 256 4.48 25.88 -20.42
N ARG A 257 4.24 27.10 -19.93
CA ARG A 257 3.03 27.90 -20.25
C ARG A 257 2.80 28.18 -21.75
N ASP A 258 3.86 28.15 -22.56
CA ASP A 258 3.75 28.43 -23.99
C ASP A 258 3.28 27.19 -24.78
N VAL A 259 3.33 26.01 -24.18
CA VAL A 259 3.03 24.72 -24.82
C VAL A 259 2.04 23.85 -24.05
N GLY A 260 1.54 24.34 -22.92
CA GLY A 260 0.58 23.64 -22.07
C GLY A 260 0.22 24.44 -20.83
N GLN A 261 -0.51 23.79 -19.93
CA GLN A 261 -0.92 24.36 -18.66
C GLN A 261 -0.66 23.37 -17.53
N VAL A 262 0.02 23.83 -16.49
CA VAL A 262 0.15 23.11 -15.22
C VAL A 262 -0.93 23.59 -14.27
N HIS A 263 -1.69 22.65 -13.75
CA HIS A 263 -2.67 22.91 -12.70
C HIS A 263 -2.63 21.84 -11.62
N ASP A 264 -3.10 22.25 -10.45
CA ASP A 264 -3.29 21.35 -9.32
C ASP A 264 -4.64 20.65 -9.48
N GLY A 265 -4.59 19.36 -9.78
CA GLY A 265 -5.75 18.54 -10.04
C GLY A 265 -5.73 17.28 -9.19
N PHE A 266 -6.30 16.23 -9.73
CA PHE A 266 -6.37 14.93 -9.08
C PHE A 266 -6.22 13.81 -10.09
N GLN A 267 -5.75 12.66 -9.60
CA GLN A 267 -5.66 11.46 -10.42
C GLN A 267 -7.05 11.09 -10.94
N VAL A 268 -7.13 10.64 -12.20
CA VAL A 268 -8.36 10.13 -12.81
C VAL A 268 -9.03 9.13 -11.87
N GLN A 269 -10.24 9.45 -11.42
CA GLN A 269 -11.01 8.62 -10.50
C GLN A 269 -11.47 7.34 -11.20
N THR A 270 -10.93 6.21 -10.77
CA THR A 270 -11.39 4.87 -11.19
C THR A 270 -12.32 4.23 -10.16
N ASN A 271 -12.42 4.82 -8.96
CA ASN A 271 -13.35 4.40 -7.91
C ASN A 271 -14.06 5.62 -7.30
N ILE A 272 -15.29 5.43 -6.84
CA ILE A 272 -16.08 6.48 -6.19
C ILE A 272 -16.75 5.88 -4.96
N VAL A 273 -16.63 6.54 -3.82
CA VAL A 273 -17.30 6.17 -2.57
C VAL A 273 -18.35 7.22 -2.26
N ARG A 274 -19.55 6.75 -1.90
CA ARG A 274 -20.64 7.61 -1.43
C ARG A 274 -21.22 7.06 -0.14
N ARG A 275 -21.55 7.95 0.79
CA ARG A 275 -22.34 7.67 1.98
C ARG A 275 -23.57 8.57 1.95
N ASP A 276 -24.74 7.96 1.96
CA ASP A 276 -26.03 8.66 1.96
C ASP A 276 -26.11 9.76 0.87
N GLY A 277 -25.60 9.45 -0.33
CA GLY A 277 -25.55 10.37 -1.47
C GLY A 277 -24.37 11.36 -1.48
N THR A 278 -23.65 11.52 -0.38
CA THR A 278 -22.49 12.42 -0.29
C THR A 278 -21.20 11.68 -0.66
N ARG A 279 -20.38 12.27 -1.53
CA ARG A 279 -19.07 11.70 -1.88
C ARG A 279 -18.11 11.76 -0.68
N GLY A 280 -17.23 10.78 -0.58
CA GLY A 280 -16.28 10.70 0.52
C GLY A 280 -15.18 9.69 0.28
N VAL A 281 -14.52 9.32 1.38
CA VAL A 281 -13.40 8.39 1.40
C VAL A 281 -13.76 7.21 2.30
N LEU A 282 -13.42 6.00 1.88
CA LEU A 282 -13.59 4.79 2.68
C LEU A 282 -12.21 4.28 3.11
N ALA A 283 -11.96 4.28 4.41
CA ALA A 283 -10.80 3.64 5.00
C ALA A 283 -11.20 2.25 5.52
N THR A 284 -10.62 1.21 4.93
CA THR A 284 -10.85 -0.18 5.33
C THR A 284 -9.77 -0.61 6.32
N ILE A 285 -10.16 -1.31 7.38
CA ILE A 285 -9.27 -1.88 8.38
C ILE A 285 -9.33 -3.41 8.25
N LEU A 286 -8.20 -4.01 7.89
CA LEU A 286 -8.06 -5.45 7.74
C LEU A 286 -7.42 -6.06 8.99
N LYS A 287 -7.85 -7.27 9.35
CA LYS A 287 -7.17 -8.08 10.36
C LYS A 287 -5.83 -8.59 9.82
N THR A 288 -4.82 -8.62 10.69
CA THR A 288 -3.58 -9.37 10.45
C THR A 288 -3.19 -10.23 11.64
N GLY A 289 -2.80 -11.48 11.35
CA GLY A 289 -2.34 -12.42 12.35
C GLY A 289 -3.46 -12.89 13.28
N ASP A 290 -3.09 -13.17 14.53
CA ASP A 290 -3.95 -13.83 15.52
C ASP A 290 -4.64 -12.85 16.48
N ALA A 291 -4.60 -11.54 16.19
CA ALA A 291 -5.20 -10.52 17.05
C ALA A 291 -6.75 -10.65 17.12
N SER A 292 -7.36 -10.37 18.27
CA SER A 292 -8.82 -10.48 18.41
C SER A 292 -9.54 -9.40 17.60
N THR A 293 -10.54 -9.82 16.82
CA THR A 293 -11.42 -8.94 16.05
C THR A 293 -12.16 -7.94 16.95
N LEU A 294 -12.63 -8.41 18.12
CA LEU A 294 -13.33 -7.56 19.10
C LEU A 294 -12.39 -6.56 19.76
N GLU A 295 -11.16 -6.97 20.08
CA GLU A 295 -10.15 -6.09 20.67
C GLU A 295 -9.76 -4.96 19.70
N ILE A 296 -9.51 -5.30 18.44
CA ILE A 296 -9.23 -4.33 17.38
C ILE A 296 -10.40 -3.35 17.26
N ALA A 297 -11.63 -3.86 17.16
CA ALA A 297 -12.80 -3.00 17.01
C ALA A 297 -13.00 -2.07 18.21
N GLY A 298 -12.77 -2.57 19.43
CA GLY A 298 -12.80 -1.77 20.65
C GLY A 298 -11.76 -0.65 20.66
N LYS A 299 -10.49 -0.97 20.32
CA LYS A 299 -9.40 0.01 20.24
C LYS A 299 -9.67 1.09 19.20
N VAL A 300 -10.04 0.69 17.98
CA VAL A 300 -10.37 1.65 16.90
C VAL A 300 -11.54 2.54 17.32
N LYS A 301 -12.61 1.96 17.88
CA LYS A 301 -13.78 2.73 18.35
C LYS A 301 -13.41 3.70 19.47
N GLY A 302 -12.51 3.31 20.37
CA GLY A 302 -11.97 4.17 21.43
C GLY A 302 -11.12 5.35 20.91
N MET A 303 -10.50 5.22 19.74
CA MET A 303 -9.73 6.29 19.09
C MET A 303 -10.59 7.25 18.27
N LEU A 304 -11.81 6.85 17.88
CA LEU A 304 -12.71 7.68 17.06
C LEU A 304 -13.00 9.08 17.65
N PRO A 305 -13.19 9.27 18.97
CA PRO A 305 -13.42 10.61 19.53
C PRO A 305 -12.24 11.56 19.27
N ALA A 306 -11.00 11.10 19.44
CA ALA A 306 -9.80 11.89 19.14
C ALA A 306 -9.68 12.19 17.64
N LEU A 307 -9.96 11.20 16.80
CA LEU A 307 -9.96 11.34 15.34
C LEU A 307 -11.03 12.30 14.81
N ARG A 308 -12.16 12.45 15.51
CA ARG A 308 -13.22 13.40 15.13
C ARG A 308 -12.93 14.84 15.56
N ALA A 309 -12.07 15.02 16.56
CA ALA A 309 -11.69 16.33 17.08
C ALA A 309 -10.55 16.99 16.29
N ALA A 310 -9.79 16.20 15.53
CA ALA A 310 -8.68 16.63 14.66
C ALA A 310 -9.14 16.92 13.22
#